data_AF-A0A1P8FPA5-F1
#
_entry.id   AF-A0A1P8FPA5-F1
#
_cell.length_a   1.000
_cell.length_b   1.000
_cell.length_c   1.000
_cell.angle_alpha   90.00
_cell.angle_beta   90.00
_cell.angle_gamma   90.00
#
_symmetry.space_group_name_H-M   'P 1'
#
loop_
_entity.id
_entity.type
_entity.pdbx_description
1 polymer ?
#
loop_
_entity_poly.entity_id
_entity_poly.type
_entity_poly.pdbx_seq_one_letter_code
_entity_poly.pdbx_strand_id
1 'polypeptide(L)'
;MKNRAIILTLATLGFCGATADAMTSSPGSPADFSPEGIRATVAVKFAIDRAKCTALSGYERDSCVVAAHATRSRTLMAYRIEG
;
A
#
# COMPACT_ATOMS: atom_id res chain seq x y z
N MET A 1 -25.92 2.48 35.17
CA MET A 1 -25.44 1.30 35.95
C MET A 1 -25.33 0.14 34.97
N LYS A 2 -24.29 -0.67 34.86
CA LYS A 2 -23.02 -0.87 35.57
C LYS A 2 -22.26 -1.85 34.66
N ASN A 3 -21.10 -1.44 34.16
CA ASN A 3 -19.89 -2.25 34.13
C ASN A 3 -20.04 -3.74 33.75
N ARG A 4 -19.70 -4.15 32.52
CA ARG A 4 -19.40 -5.56 32.25
C ARG A 4 -18.18 -5.75 31.35
N ALA A 5 -17.22 -6.44 31.97
CA ALA A 5 -16.23 -7.32 31.37
C ALA A 5 -15.02 -6.66 30.69
N ILE A 6 -14.12 -6.17 31.54
CA ILE A 6 -12.68 -6.32 31.38
C ILE A 6 -12.41 -7.82 31.12
N ILE A 7 -12.07 -8.18 29.87
CA ILE A 7 -11.53 -9.50 29.55
C ILE A 7 -10.01 -9.40 29.71
N LEU A 8 -9.56 -9.71 30.92
CA LEU A 8 -8.18 -10.00 31.30
C LEU A 8 -7.87 -11.42 30.84
N THR A 9 -7.38 -11.59 29.61
CA THR A 9 -6.74 -12.85 29.19
C THR A 9 -5.24 -12.74 29.42
N LEU A 10 -4.83 -13.14 30.62
CA LEU A 10 -3.48 -13.56 30.96
C LEU A 10 -3.20 -14.94 30.33
N ALA A 11 -1.92 -15.20 30.06
CA ALA A 11 -1.31 -16.40 29.45
C ALA A 11 -1.42 -16.43 27.92
N THR A 12 -0.31 -16.26 27.19
CA THR A 12 0.75 -17.27 27.12
C THR A 12 2.12 -16.64 26.84
N LEU A 13 3.00 -16.69 27.85
CA LEU A 13 4.45 -16.73 27.63
C LEU A 13 4.77 -18.14 27.14
N GLY A 14 5.36 -18.26 25.95
CA GLY A 14 5.98 -19.51 25.49
C GLY A 14 5.49 -20.00 24.14
N PHE A 15 5.99 -19.38 23.07
CA PHE A 15 6.37 -20.15 21.88
C PHE A 15 7.54 -19.42 21.20
N CYS A 16 8.76 -19.81 21.55
CA CYS A 16 9.93 -19.56 20.71
C CYS A 16 9.85 -20.54 19.53
N GLY A 17 8.86 -20.35 18.68
CA GLY A 17 8.77 -21.00 17.38
C GLY A 17 9.29 -20.02 16.36
N ALA A 18 10.43 -20.33 15.74
CA ALA A 18 10.76 -19.76 14.45
C ALA A 18 9.71 -20.25 13.45
N THR A 19 8.52 -19.62 13.43
CA THR A 19 7.72 -19.66 12.23
C THR A 19 8.40 -18.69 11.29
N ALA A 20 9.20 -19.24 10.38
CA ALA A 20 9.44 -18.61 9.10
C ALA A 20 8.10 -18.56 8.36
N ASP A 21 7.18 -17.74 8.84
CA ASP A 21 6.14 -17.17 8.02
C ASP A 21 6.89 -16.21 7.11
N ALA A 22 7.43 -16.75 6.02
CA ALA A 22 7.49 -15.99 4.80
C ALA A 22 6.04 -15.54 4.56
N MET A 23 5.74 -14.32 5.02
CA MET A 23 4.59 -13.56 4.60
C MET A 23 4.75 -13.39 3.08
N THR A 24 4.37 -14.41 2.32
CA THR A 24 4.20 -14.33 0.88
C THR A 24 2.82 -13.72 0.65
N SER A 25 2.66 -12.48 1.13
CA SER A 25 1.93 -11.50 0.36
C SER A 25 2.79 -11.23 -0.87
N SER A 26 2.77 -12.14 -1.85
CA SER A 26 3.40 -11.92 -3.15
C SER A 26 2.35 -11.41 -4.13
N PRO A 27 2.24 -10.08 -4.31
CA PRO A 27 2.06 -9.53 -5.64
C PRO A 27 3.48 -9.40 -6.23
N GLY A 28 4.08 -10.52 -6.57
CA GLY A 28 5.48 -10.57 -6.98
C GLY A 28 5.68 -11.71 -7.96
N SER A 29 4.92 -11.71 -9.05
CA SER A 29 5.33 -12.46 -10.22
C SER A 29 6.62 -11.82 -10.76
N PRO A 30 7.54 -12.58 -11.38
CA PRO A 30 8.73 -11.98 -12.02
C PRO A 30 8.35 -10.93 -13.07
N ALA A 31 7.12 -11.00 -13.62
CA ALA A 31 6.54 -10.00 -14.50
C ALA A 31 6.31 -8.64 -13.83
N ASP A 32 6.00 -8.59 -12.54
CA ASP A 32 5.73 -7.34 -11.80
C ASP A 32 6.99 -6.49 -11.66
N PHE A 33 8.18 -7.11 -11.64
CA PHE A 33 9.48 -6.43 -11.60
C PHE A 33 10.02 -6.07 -12.98
N SER A 34 9.38 -6.51 -14.08
CA SER A 34 9.73 -6.06 -15.42
C SER A 34 9.44 -4.56 -15.54
N PRO A 35 10.22 -3.78 -16.32
CA PRO A 35 9.91 -2.37 -16.55
C PRO A 35 8.48 -2.13 -17.04
N GLU A 36 7.90 -3.07 -17.80
CA GLU A 36 6.50 -3.06 -18.23
C GLU A 36 5.53 -3.33 -17.07
N GLY A 37 5.83 -4.32 -16.20
CA GLY A 37 4.99 -4.66 -15.04
C GLY A 37 4.96 -3.55 -13.99
N ILE A 38 6.10 -2.91 -13.74
CA ILE A 38 6.19 -1.73 -12.90
C ILE A 38 5.33 -0.60 -13.46
N ARG A 39 5.43 -0.32 -14.77
CA ARG A 39 4.60 0.71 -15.42
C ARG A 39 3.11 0.38 -15.34
N ALA A 40 2.72 -0.88 -15.55
CA ALA A 40 1.34 -1.32 -15.44
C ALA A 40 0.81 -1.14 -14.02
N THR A 41 1.57 -1.56 -13.01
CA THR A 41 1.22 -1.41 -11.59
C THR A 41 1.07 0.05 -11.20
N VAL A 42 2.04 0.88 -11.58
CA VAL A 42 2.01 2.33 -11.32
C VAL A 42 0.83 3.00 -12.04
N ALA A 43 0.49 2.58 -13.27
CA ALA A 43 -0.65 3.10 -14.00
C ALA A 43 -1.98 2.76 -13.32
N VAL A 44 -2.15 1.52 -12.84
CA VAL A 44 -3.34 1.10 -12.09
C VAL A 44 -3.49 1.89 -10.79
N LYS A 45 -2.42 2.04 -10.01
CA LYS A 45 -2.43 2.84 -8.78
C LYS A 45 -2.79 4.30 -9.06
N PHE A 46 -2.15 4.91 -10.07
CA PHE A 46 -2.45 6.28 -10.49
C PHE A 46 -3.91 6.46 -10.91
N ALA A 47 -4.49 5.51 -11.66
CA ALA A 47 -5.90 5.58 -12.06
C ALA A 47 -6.84 5.55 -10.85
N ILE A 48 -6.56 4.69 -9.86
CA ILE A 48 -7.31 4.62 -8.60
C ILE A 48 -7.20 5.93 -7.82
N ASP A 49 -5.99 6.46 -7.67
CA ASP A 49 -5.77 7.69 -6.89
C ASP A 49 -6.41 8.91 -7.58
N ARG A 50 -6.33 8.98 -8.92
CA ARG A 50 -7.02 10.01 -9.70
C ARG A 50 -8.55 9.89 -9.57
N ALA A 51 -9.10 8.67 -9.53
CA ALA A 51 -10.53 8.45 -9.30
C ALA A 51 -10.95 8.89 -7.89
N LYS A 52 -10.10 8.68 -6.87
CA LYS A 52 -10.39 9.23 -5.52
C LYS A 52 -10.45 10.76 -5.54
N CYS A 53 -9.60 11.42 -6.33
CA CYS A 53 -9.63 12.88 -6.44
C CYS A 53 -10.93 13.40 -7.05
N THR A 54 -11.69 12.62 -7.84
CA THR A 54 -12.96 13.10 -8.41
C THR A 54 -14.06 13.27 -7.37
N ALA A 55 -13.90 12.70 -6.18
CA ALA A 55 -14.79 12.94 -5.04
C ALA A 55 -14.57 14.33 -4.39
N LEU A 56 -13.45 15.00 -4.69
CA LEU A 56 -13.09 16.31 -4.17
C LEU A 56 -13.49 17.42 -5.16
N SER A 57 -13.53 18.66 -4.68
CA SER A 57 -13.82 19.84 -5.50
C SER A 57 -12.87 21.00 -5.21
N GLY A 58 -12.82 21.97 -6.12
CA GLY A 58 -11.97 23.15 -6.00
C GLY A 58 -10.48 22.81 -5.80
N TYR A 59 -9.83 23.56 -4.92
CA TYR A 59 -8.40 23.43 -4.61
C TYR A 59 -8.01 22.04 -4.09
N GLU A 60 -8.89 21.37 -3.32
CA GLU A 60 -8.61 20.03 -2.79
C GLU A 60 -8.50 18.99 -3.90
N ARG A 61 -9.35 19.10 -4.94
CA ARG A 61 -9.25 18.24 -6.12
C ARG A 61 -7.94 18.47 -6.85
N ASP A 62 -7.60 19.74 -7.10
CA ASP A 62 -6.44 20.07 -7.91
C ASP A 62 -5.14 19.68 -7.19
N SER A 63 -5.04 19.91 -5.88
CA SER A 63 -3.92 19.45 -5.05
C SER A 63 -3.83 17.92 -4.97
N CYS A 64 -4.97 17.22 -4.89
CA CYS A 64 -5.01 15.75 -4.92
C CYS A 64 -4.47 15.20 -6.25
N VAL A 65 -4.87 15.77 -7.39
CA VAL A 65 -4.38 15.36 -8.70
C VAL A 65 -2.88 15.59 -8.83
N VAL A 66 -2.38 16.75 -8.37
CA VAL A 66 -0.94 17.05 -8.35
C VAL A 66 -0.18 16.04 -7.49
N ALA A 67 -0.69 15.69 -6.31
CA ALA A 67 -0.10 14.69 -5.43
C ALA A 67 -0.08 13.29 -6.09
N ALA A 68 -1.17 12.88 -6.76
CA ALA A 68 -1.23 11.61 -7.49
C ALA A 68 -0.17 11.54 -8.62
N HIS A 69 0.02 12.65 -9.35
CA HIS A 69 1.08 12.74 -10.35
C HIS A 69 2.48 12.69 -9.73
N ALA A 70 2.70 13.39 -8.61
CA ALA A 70 3.98 13.36 -7.91
C ALA A 70 4.32 11.94 -7.43
N THR A 71 3.35 11.22 -6.85
CA THR A 71 3.51 9.82 -6.43
C THR A 71 3.85 8.93 -7.63
N ARG A 72 3.12 9.05 -8.74
CA ARG A 72 3.40 8.31 -9.98
C ARG A 72 4.84 8.53 -10.48
N SER A 73 5.31 9.79 -10.49
CA SER A 73 6.67 10.09 -10.90
C SER A 73 7.71 9.55 -9.93
N ARG A 74 7.49 9.70 -8.62
CA ARG A 74 8.41 9.19 -7.59
C ARG A 74 8.55 7.67 -7.67
N THR A 75 7.46 6.94 -7.84
CA THR A 75 7.52 5.47 -7.95
C THR A 75 8.26 5.03 -9.21
N LEU A 76 7.99 5.66 -10.37
CA LEU A 76 8.74 5.36 -11.60
C LEU A 76 10.24 5.70 -11.48
N MET A 77 10.60 6.77 -10.76
CA MET A 77 11.99 7.13 -10.53
C MET A 77 12.66 6.16 -9.57
N ALA A 78 12.00 5.75 -8.48
CA ALA A 78 12.54 4.78 -7.53
C ALA A 78 12.91 3.47 -8.22
N TYR A 79 12.01 2.91 -9.03
CA TYR A 79 12.28 1.67 -9.78
C TYR A 79 13.32 1.83 -10.89
N ARG A 80 13.59 3.05 -11.37
CA ARG A 80 14.65 3.29 -12.37
C ARG A 80 16.05 3.26 -11.74
N ILE A 81 16.19 3.58 -10.46
CA ILE A 81 17.50 3.60 -9.79
C ILE A 81 17.93 2.20 -9.34
N GLU A 82 16.97 1.29 -9.11
CA GLU A 82 17.21 -0.06 -8.62
C GLU A 82 17.28 -1.14 -9.72
N GLY A 83 17.07 -0.75 -10.99
CA GLY A 83 17.03 -1.64 -12.16
C GLY A 83 18.30 -1.60 -13.01
#